data_AF-A0A537VVG2-F1
#
_entry.id   AF-A0A537VVG2-F1
#
_cell.length_a   1.000
_cell.length_b   1.000
_cell.length_c   1.000
_cell.angle_alpha   90.00
_cell.angle_beta   90.00
_cell.angle_gamma   90.00
#
_symmetry.space_group_name_H-M   'P 1'
#
loop_
_entity.id
_entity.type
_entity.pdbx_description
1 polymer ?
#
loop_
_entity_poly.entity_id
_entity_poly.type
_entity_poly.pdbx_seq_one_letter_code
_entity_poly.pdbx_strand_id
1 'polypeptide(L)'
;MDRVHGRARGRRRHDRVRTDLSRRRAQRPAGPPRADRGARDPHHRDARARRPGCGRCRGVHVRRDAAQDRRRDGVAGAADRRGAGVTLIERLARFAAAGDVPDDVRAAVRQRVLDVIGVSLAAVRLDTSAAVIKRAADRGGAPQAHAIGVPMPVPAEHAAFVNGVLAHSLDYDDTHLPSILHPSAPVVPAALAAAELSGADGAAAVRAIAAGLEICIRLGMAGYDAASRQSSYFERGQHATSICGAIGGAAAAAELLGLGAEGIANAMGIAVSMAAGVIEGNRNGGTVKRLHCGVAAQAAVTAAELARDGFTGPATVLEGRFGFFEAFLGGRYDDAPLRDGLGETWNVTGIFTKPYPANHFTHTGIDAALALRANGLKASDVEAVTLGVAAPTVRTIGEPIEAKRSPESGYQAQFSGPYTVAAALIGGSGLGLGLEDFTDALARDPARRALAARVSVAADAECDAIYPMQFPAVLTVRTLDGRTLVEKSLVNRGGPDRPLSDAELIEKYRDNALRVVDPETATTIEKAVMGLEGLASVADLLAPAGSAK
;
A
#
# COMPACT_ATOMS: atom_id res chain seq x y z
N MET A 1 58.74 41.45 -44.28
CA MET A 1 58.26 42.68 -44.97
C MET A 1 56.92 42.32 -45.59
N ASP A 2 55.75 42.86 -45.26
CA ASP A 2 55.23 43.80 -44.26
C ASP A 2 53.69 43.57 -44.24
N ARG A 3 53.02 43.42 -43.10
CA ARG A 3 52.21 44.45 -42.39
C ARG A 3 51.44 45.37 -43.35
N VAL A 4 50.13 45.63 -43.22
CA VAL A 4 49.46 46.47 -42.19
C VAL A 4 47.93 46.40 -42.42
N HIS A 5 47.15 46.63 -41.35
CA HIS A 5 45.74 47.09 -41.22
C HIS A 5 44.86 46.04 -40.51
N GLY A 6 44.19 46.27 -39.37
CA GLY A 6 44.06 47.43 -38.49
C GLY A 6 42.90 47.17 -37.48
N ARG A 7 43.17 47.38 -36.18
CA ARG A 7 42.35 47.84 -35.01
C ARG A 7 40.81 47.58 -34.99
N ALA A 8 40.09 47.32 -33.87
CA ALA A 8 40.24 47.62 -32.44
C ALA A 8 39.34 46.66 -31.60
N ARG A 9 39.83 46.00 -30.53
CA ARG A 9 39.76 46.34 -29.08
C ARG A 9 38.37 46.67 -28.48
N GLY A 10 37.84 45.70 -27.73
CA GLY A 10 36.96 45.90 -26.57
C GLY A 10 37.25 44.81 -25.51
N ARG A 11 37.98 45.16 -24.43
CA ARG A 11 38.16 44.34 -23.23
C ARG A 11 37.46 45.04 -22.07
N ARG A 12 36.51 44.37 -21.42
CA ARG A 12 36.03 44.74 -20.08
C ARG A 12 36.68 43.78 -19.07
N ARG A 13 37.46 44.34 -18.14
CA ARG A 13 37.90 43.70 -16.90
C ARG A 13 36.84 44.00 -15.83
N HIS A 14 36.43 42.99 -15.07
CA HIS A 14 35.76 43.18 -13.78
C HIS A 14 36.79 42.93 -12.67
N ASP A 15 37.14 44.00 -11.97
CA ASP A 15 37.96 43.95 -10.77
C ASP A 15 37.13 43.50 -9.57
N ARG A 16 37.78 42.66 -8.75
CA ARG A 16 37.33 42.22 -7.44
C ARG A 16 37.53 43.36 -6.43
N VAL A 17 36.47 43.75 -5.74
CA VAL A 17 36.57 44.57 -4.53
C VAL A 17 35.98 43.79 -3.36
N ARG A 18 36.83 43.49 -2.39
CA ARG A 18 36.49 43.12 -1.02
C ARG A 18 35.90 44.34 -0.33
N THR A 19 34.74 44.20 0.31
CA THR A 19 34.32 45.11 1.38
C THR A 19 33.79 44.32 2.57
N ASP A 20 34.38 44.69 3.70
CA ASP A 20 34.12 44.33 5.07
C ASP A 20 32.80 44.97 5.54
N LEU A 21 31.93 44.20 6.21
CA LEU A 21 30.73 44.71 6.86
C LEU A 21 30.63 44.16 8.27
N SER A 22 31.04 45.01 9.20
CA SER A 22 30.81 44.87 10.63
C SER A 22 29.51 45.60 11.04
N ARG A 23 28.82 45.00 12.02
CA ARG A 23 27.79 45.57 12.91
C ARG A 23 26.45 46.02 12.30
N ARG A 24 25.40 45.27 12.64
CA ARG A 24 24.12 45.81 13.17
C ARG A 24 23.41 44.75 14.04
N ARG A 25 23.31 45.07 15.33
CA ARG A 25 22.46 44.45 16.37
C ARG A 25 21.05 45.08 16.31
N ALA A 26 20.10 44.39 16.97
CA ALA A 26 18.68 44.72 17.25
C ALA A 26 17.68 44.05 16.29
N GLN A 27 16.57 43.41 16.69
CA GLN A 27 15.91 43.15 17.99
C GLN A 27 14.93 41.98 17.74
N ARG A 28 14.79 41.04 18.69
CA ARG A 28 13.72 40.02 18.72
C ARG A 28 12.66 40.43 19.76
N PRO A 29 11.35 40.25 19.54
CA PRO A 29 10.34 40.51 20.59
C PRO A 29 10.29 39.38 21.61
N ALA A 30 10.08 39.78 22.87
CA ALA A 30 10.06 38.96 24.07
C ALA A 30 8.70 38.27 24.30
N GLY A 31 8.75 37.02 24.79
CA GLY A 31 7.61 36.32 25.38
C GLY A 31 7.50 36.56 26.90
N PRO A 32 6.35 36.27 27.53
CA PRO A 32 6.10 36.62 28.93
C PRO A 32 6.76 35.65 29.92
N PRO A 33 7.02 36.08 31.18
CA PRO A 33 7.93 35.41 32.10
C PRO A 33 7.25 34.34 32.98
N ARG A 34 8.03 33.31 33.34
CA ARG A 34 7.72 32.33 34.39
C ARG A 34 8.04 32.92 35.77
N ALA A 35 7.12 32.76 36.71
CA ALA A 35 7.30 33.13 38.11
C ALA A 35 8.16 32.10 38.86
N ASP A 36 9.11 32.61 39.64
CA ASP A 36 10.04 31.87 40.49
C ASP A 36 9.53 31.79 41.94
N ARG A 37 10.10 30.83 42.65
CA ARG A 37 9.79 30.35 44.00
C ARG A 37 10.19 31.34 45.09
N GLY A 38 9.40 31.38 46.17
CA GLY A 38 9.77 31.93 47.47
C GLY A 38 10.19 30.84 48.46
N ALA A 39 11.26 31.11 49.19
CA ALA A 39 12.04 30.21 50.04
C ALA A 39 11.70 30.31 51.56
N ARG A 40 12.43 29.50 52.37
CA ARG A 40 12.79 29.56 53.82
C ARG A 40 12.17 28.43 54.67
N ASP A 41 12.85 27.76 55.61
CA ASP A 41 14.24 27.63 56.10
C ASP A 41 14.25 26.41 57.11
N PRO A 42 15.27 26.10 57.95
CA PRO A 42 15.85 24.75 58.04
C PRO A 42 15.90 24.16 59.46
N HIS A 43 16.37 22.91 59.62
CA HIS A 43 17.05 22.50 60.86
C HIS A 43 18.14 21.44 60.57
N HIS A 44 19.38 21.82 60.90
CA HIS A 44 20.47 21.10 61.60
C HIS A 44 20.49 19.56 61.67
N ARG A 45 21.62 18.84 61.80
CA ARG A 45 23.08 18.98 61.58
C ARG A 45 23.67 17.61 62.04
N ASP A 46 24.59 17.07 61.25
CA ASP A 46 25.86 16.41 61.66
C ASP A 46 25.98 15.10 62.48
N ALA A 47 26.93 14.29 61.97
CA ALA A 47 28.03 13.58 62.64
C ALA A 47 27.90 12.12 63.17
N ARG A 48 28.52 11.24 62.36
CA ARG A 48 29.63 10.30 62.67
C ARG A 48 29.53 9.25 63.80
N ALA A 49 29.82 8.02 63.34
CA ALA A 49 30.69 6.98 63.92
C ALA A 49 30.11 5.99 64.94
N ARG A 50 30.14 4.69 64.57
CA ARG A 50 31.10 3.66 65.05
C ARG A 50 30.66 2.25 64.59
N ARG A 51 31.59 1.51 63.95
CA ARG A 51 31.62 0.03 63.93
C ARG A 51 32.38 -0.44 65.18
N PRO A 52 32.08 -1.61 65.76
CA PRO A 52 32.60 -2.92 65.32
C PRO A 52 31.51 -4.02 65.44
N GLY A 53 31.62 -5.29 65.01
CA GLY A 53 32.66 -6.13 64.48
C GLY A 53 32.10 -7.58 64.41
N CYS A 54 32.61 -8.37 63.47
CA CYS A 54 32.71 -9.85 63.37
C CYS A 54 31.85 -10.77 64.27
N GLY A 55 31.19 -11.76 63.65
CA GLY A 55 30.67 -12.91 64.40
C GLY A 55 29.93 -14.00 63.61
N ARG A 56 30.69 -14.87 62.95
CA ARG A 56 30.44 -16.31 62.71
C ARG A 56 29.16 -16.80 61.98
N CYS A 57 29.45 -17.51 60.88
CA CYS A 57 28.64 -18.58 60.31
C CYS A 57 28.45 -19.73 61.31
N ARG A 58 27.23 -20.26 61.43
CA ARG A 58 26.92 -21.69 61.63
C ARG A 58 25.43 -21.92 61.34
N GLY A 59 25.16 -23.00 60.62
CA GLY A 59 23.91 -23.23 59.90
C GLY A 59 22.74 -23.73 60.73
N VAL A 60 21.60 -23.80 60.06
CA VAL A 60 20.45 -24.65 60.42
C VAL A 60 19.88 -25.23 59.13
N HIS A 61 19.72 -26.55 59.14
CA HIS A 61 19.10 -27.40 58.13
C HIS A 61 17.71 -26.91 57.72
N VAL A 62 17.45 -26.89 56.41
CA VAL A 62 16.09 -26.99 55.87
C VAL A 62 16.02 -28.25 55.01
N ARG A 63 14.97 -29.02 55.29
CA ARG A 63 14.69 -30.36 54.81
C ARG A 63 14.47 -30.39 53.29
N ARG A 64 14.92 -31.50 52.70
CA ARG A 64 14.61 -31.94 51.34
C ARG A 64 13.12 -32.26 51.25
N ASP A 65 12.44 -31.68 50.27
CA ASP A 65 11.32 -32.33 49.60
C ASP A 65 11.65 -32.46 48.11
N ALA A 66 11.47 -33.68 47.62
CA ALA A 66 11.93 -34.17 46.33
C ALA A 66 10.87 -33.93 45.26
N ALA A 67 11.25 -33.24 44.18
CA ALA A 67 10.68 -33.41 42.84
C ALA A 67 11.46 -32.57 41.80
N GLN A 68 12.72 -32.89 41.56
CA GLN A 68 13.47 -32.41 40.40
C GLN A 68 14.64 -33.38 40.18
N ASP A 69 14.45 -34.39 39.33
CA ASP A 69 15.49 -34.81 38.39
C ASP A 69 14.96 -35.86 37.40
N ARG A 70 14.66 -35.44 36.16
CA ARG A 70 14.90 -36.19 34.91
C ARG A 70 14.84 -35.19 33.75
N ARG A 71 15.90 -34.39 33.60
CA ARG A 71 16.26 -33.79 32.31
C ARG A 71 17.63 -34.32 31.93
N ARG A 72 17.65 -35.17 30.91
CA ARG A 72 18.64 -35.26 29.83
C ARG A 72 18.44 -36.62 29.20
N ASP A 73 17.83 -36.61 28.01
CA ASP A 73 18.31 -37.37 26.86
C ASP A 73 17.53 -36.92 25.62
N GLY A 74 18.26 -36.70 24.53
CA GLY A 74 17.75 -36.87 23.17
C GLY A 74 17.01 -35.69 22.53
N VAL A 75 17.79 -34.80 21.91
CA VAL A 75 17.36 -34.10 20.70
C VAL A 75 17.15 -35.16 19.61
N ALA A 76 15.91 -35.61 19.42
CA ALA A 76 15.47 -36.40 18.28
C ALA A 76 13.93 -36.35 18.19
N GLY A 77 13.40 -35.21 17.73
CA GLY A 77 11.99 -35.00 17.46
C GLY A 77 11.68 -34.89 15.97
N ALA A 78 12.45 -35.58 15.11
CA ALA A 78 12.15 -35.76 13.69
C ALA A 78 11.45 -37.11 13.49
N ALA A 79 10.36 -37.37 14.21
CA ALA A 79 9.59 -38.61 14.06
C ALA A 79 8.20 -38.50 14.69
N ASP A 80 7.36 -37.58 14.20
CA ASP A 80 5.91 -37.83 14.15
C ASP A 80 5.22 -37.03 13.01
N ARG A 81 5.78 -37.12 11.80
CA ARG A 81 5.14 -36.59 10.57
C ARG A 81 4.22 -37.62 9.88
N ARG A 82 3.95 -38.77 10.53
CA ARG A 82 3.29 -39.92 9.87
C ARG A 82 1.81 -40.10 10.23
N GLY A 83 1.24 -39.24 11.07
CA GLY A 83 -0.18 -39.29 11.46
C GLY A 83 -1.00 -38.01 11.25
N ALA A 84 -0.37 -36.87 10.95
CA ALA A 84 -1.08 -35.61 10.70
C ALA A 84 -1.22 -35.38 9.19
N GLY A 85 -2.44 -35.05 8.72
CA GLY A 85 -2.68 -34.70 7.32
C GLY A 85 -1.87 -33.47 6.88
N VAL A 86 -1.81 -33.23 5.57
CA VAL A 86 -1.12 -32.07 4.98
C VAL A 86 -1.63 -30.77 5.62
N THR A 87 -0.72 -29.96 6.17
CA THR A 87 -1.04 -28.70 6.85
C THR A 87 -1.49 -27.62 5.86
N LEU A 88 -2.13 -26.55 6.35
CA LEU A 88 -2.61 -25.47 5.47
C LEU A 88 -1.47 -24.83 4.66
N ILE A 89 -0.33 -24.53 5.32
CA ILE A 89 0.81 -23.90 4.65
C ILE A 89 1.48 -24.83 3.63
N GLU A 90 1.54 -26.14 3.90
CA GLU A 90 2.05 -27.14 2.96
C GLU A 90 1.15 -27.25 1.71
N ARG A 91 -0.18 -27.10 1.85
CA ARG A 91 -1.10 -27.08 0.71
C ARG A 91 -0.87 -25.86 -0.18
N LEU A 92 -0.82 -24.67 0.43
CA LEU A 92 -0.56 -23.42 -0.30
C LEU A 92 0.80 -23.45 -1.00
N ALA A 93 1.82 -24.00 -0.35
CA ALA A 93 3.15 -24.10 -0.94
C ALA A 93 3.22 -25.08 -2.13
N ARG A 94 2.48 -26.20 -2.08
CA ARG A 94 2.35 -27.10 -3.23
C ARG A 94 1.59 -26.46 -4.38
N PHE A 95 0.55 -25.69 -4.08
CA PHE A 95 -0.18 -24.90 -5.07
C PHE A 95 0.74 -23.91 -5.78
N ALA A 96 1.52 -23.11 -5.04
CA ALA A 96 2.47 -22.17 -5.65
C ALA A 96 3.51 -22.89 -6.51
N ALA A 97 4.08 -23.99 -6.01
CA ALA A 97 5.10 -24.76 -6.73
C ALA A 97 4.59 -25.47 -8.00
N ALA A 98 3.27 -25.64 -8.18
CA ALA A 98 2.72 -26.32 -9.35
C ALA A 98 2.85 -25.47 -10.62
N GLY A 99 2.76 -24.15 -10.51
CA GLY A 99 3.01 -23.20 -11.61
C GLY A 99 1.94 -23.17 -12.72
N ASP A 100 0.84 -23.91 -12.60
CA ASP A 100 -0.25 -23.88 -13.57
C ASP A 100 -1.13 -22.63 -13.34
N VAL A 101 -1.08 -21.67 -14.27
CA VAL A 101 -1.82 -20.41 -14.18
C VAL A 101 -2.68 -20.24 -15.43
N PRO A 102 -4.01 -20.03 -15.35
CA PRO A 102 -4.86 -19.77 -16.52
C PRO A 102 -4.52 -18.47 -17.28
N ASP A 103 -4.88 -18.39 -18.56
CA ASP A 103 -4.61 -17.23 -19.44
C ASP A 103 -5.18 -15.90 -18.91
N ASP A 104 -6.42 -15.94 -18.43
CA ASP A 104 -7.11 -14.77 -17.87
C ASP A 104 -6.44 -14.27 -16.59
N VAL A 105 -5.93 -15.18 -15.76
CA VAL A 105 -5.14 -14.85 -14.56
C VAL A 105 -3.80 -14.23 -14.94
N ARG A 106 -3.09 -14.77 -15.95
CA ARG A 106 -1.84 -14.18 -16.46
C ARG A 106 -2.06 -12.76 -16.98
N ALA A 107 -3.12 -12.56 -17.76
CA ALA A 107 -3.52 -11.24 -18.25
C ALA A 107 -3.83 -10.27 -17.09
N ALA A 108 -4.57 -10.71 -16.08
CA ALA A 108 -4.87 -9.91 -14.89
C ALA A 108 -3.61 -9.53 -14.11
N VAL A 109 -2.66 -10.46 -13.94
CA VAL A 109 -1.37 -10.17 -13.28
C VAL A 109 -0.61 -9.07 -14.01
N ARG A 110 -0.49 -9.17 -15.33
CA ARG A 110 0.17 -8.14 -16.16
C ARG A 110 -0.47 -6.76 -15.98
N GLN A 111 -1.79 -6.71 -15.96
CA GLN A 111 -2.56 -5.49 -15.69
C GLN A 111 -2.28 -4.92 -14.28
N ARG A 112 -2.20 -5.78 -13.26
CA ARG A 112 -1.83 -5.36 -11.89
C ARG A 112 -0.41 -4.84 -11.81
N VAL A 113 0.55 -5.46 -12.51
CA VAL A 113 1.94 -4.96 -12.56
C VAL A 113 1.99 -3.57 -13.15
N LEU A 114 1.30 -3.33 -14.28
CA LEU A 114 1.24 -2.02 -14.92
C LEU A 114 0.63 -0.96 -13.97
N ASP A 115 -0.48 -1.32 -13.33
CA ASP A 115 -1.16 -0.44 -12.38
C ASP A 115 -0.24 -0.06 -11.21
N VAL A 116 0.35 -1.06 -10.53
CA VAL A 116 1.24 -0.88 -9.38
C VAL A 116 2.45 -0.01 -9.74
N ILE A 117 3.06 -0.19 -10.91
CA ILE A 117 4.18 0.64 -11.35
C ILE A 117 3.70 2.08 -11.60
N GLY A 118 2.56 2.25 -12.25
CA GLY A 118 1.94 3.57 -12.48
C GLY A 118 1.71 4.33 -11.17
N VAL A 119 0.97 3.75 -10.22
CA VAL A 119 0.73 4.41 -8.92
C VAL A 119 2.00 4.64 -8.13
N SER A 120 2.99 3.74 -8.21
CA SER A 120 4.28 3.93 -7.54
C SER A 120 5.04 5.14 -8.09
N LEU A 121 5.08 5.31 -9.41
CA LEU A 121 5.69 6.47 -10.07
C LEU A 121 5.00 7.78 -9.65
N ALA A 122 3.67 7.80 -9.66
CA ALA A 122 2.91 8.99 -9.25
C ALA A 122 3.15 9.39 -7.79
N ALA A 123 3.53 8.44 -6.93
CA ALA A 123 3.77 8.66 -5.51
C ALA A 123 5.17 9.19 -5.17
N VAL A 124 6.14 9.19 -6.11
CA VAL A 124 7.56 9.48 -5.85
C VAL A 124 7.78 10.82 -5.13
N ARG A 125 7.00 11.85 -5.48
CA ARG A 125 7.16 13.22 -4.97
C ARG A 125 6.57 13.48 -3.58
N LEU A 126 5.92 12.50 -2.95
CA LEU A 126 5.41 12.69 -1.59
C LEU A 126 6.57 12.75 -0.59
N ASP A 127 6.45 13.57 0.45
CA ASP A 127 7.47 13.68 1.51
C ASP A 127 7.81 12.32 2.15
N THR A 128 6.78 11.46 2.33
CA THR A 128 6.95 10.10 2.86
C THR A 128 7.72 9.20 1.90
N SER A 129 7.48 9.36 0.60
CA SER A 129 8.18 8.64 -0.47
C SER A 129 9.64 9.06 -0.55
N ALA A 130 9.90 10.37 -0.54
CA ALA A 130 11.26 10.91 -0.50
C ALA A 130 12.05 10.40 0.72
N ALA A 131 11.40 10.26 1.88
CA ALA A 131 12.04 9.71 3.09
C ALA A 131 12.47 8.24 2.92
N VAL A 132 11.63 7.37 2.34
CA VAL A 132 11.99 5.96 2.13
C VAL A 132 12.98 5.76 0.99
N ILE A 133 12.87 6.54 -0.09
CA ILE A 133 13.84 6.57 -1.21
C ILE A 133 15.21 6.98 -0.68
N LYS A 134 15.29 8.09 0.05
CA LYS A 134 16.53 8.54 0.70
C LYS A 134 17.09 7.46 1.63
N ARG A 135 16.24 6.83 2.45
CA ARG A 135 16.66 5.76 3.36
C ARG A 135 17.27 4.58 2.60
N ALA A 136 16.72 4.20 1.45
CA ALA A 136 17.28 3.12 0.63
C ALA A 136 18.61 3.55 -0.03
N ALA A 137 18.68 4.77 -0.58
CA ALA A 137 19.88 5.30 -1.21
C ALA A 137 21.06 5.49 -0.22
N ASP A 138 20.77 5.86 1.03
CA ASP A 138 21.80 6.03 2.07
C ASP A 138 22.34 4.70 2.61
N ARG A 139 21.65 3.58 2.35
CA ARG A 139 22.04 2.26 2.84
C ARG A 139 22.95 1.59 1.81
N GLY A 140 24.12 1.13 2.26
CA GLY A 140 24.98 0.26 1.45
C GLY A 140 24.42 -1.16 1.33
N GLY A 141 25.09 -1.97 0.53
CA GLY A 141 24.76 -3.37 0.27
C GLY A 141 25.10 -3.77 -1.16
N ALA A 142 24.72 -4.97 -1.55
CA ALA A 142 24.90 -5.44 -2.92
C ALA A 142 23.85 -4.78 -3.86
N PRO A 143 24.24 -4.39 -5.08
CA PRO A 143 23.29 -3.88 -6.08
C PRO A 143 22.51 -5.05 -6.69
N GLN A 144 21.31 -5.32 -6.18
CA GLN A 144 20.55 -6.54 -6.51
C GLN A 144 19.25 -6.26 -7.26
N ALA A 145 18.53 -5.19 -6.93
CA ALA A 145 17.27 -4.83 -7.58
C ALA A 145 17.00 -3.32 -7.58
N HIS A 146 16.10 -2.86 -8.45
CA HIS A 146 15.80 -1.45 -8.62
C HIS A 146 14.63 -0.96 -7.76
N ALA A 147 14.88 0.14 -7.04
CA ALA A 147 13.85 0.92 -6.37
C ALA A 147 13.49 2.14 -7.22
N ILE A 148 12.19 2.41 -7.40
CA ILE A 148 11.72 3.60 -8.13
C ILE A 148 12.24 4.87 -7.42
N GLY A 149 12.84 5.77 -8.19
CA GLY A 149 13.44 7.01 -7.69
C GLY A 149 14.83 6.85 -7.04
N VAL A 150 15.41 5.64 -7.04
CA VAL A 150 16.81 5.40 -6.64
C VAL A 150 17.64 5.12 -7.90
N PRO A 151 18.67 5.95 -8.23
CA PRO A 151 19.38 5.81 -9.51
C PRO A 151 20.19 4.53 -9.70
N MET A 152 20.57 3.86 -8.61
CA MET A 152 21.39 2.65 -8.63
C MET A 152 20.63 1.49 -7.99
N PRO A 153 20.88 0.24 -8.40
CA PRO A 153 20.31 -0.91 -7.71
C PRO A 153 20.74 -0.95 -6.25
N VAL A 154 19.84 -1.46 -5.41
CA VAL A 154 20.00 -1.62 -3.95
C VAL A 154 19.79 -3.09 -3.57
N PRO A 155 20.00 -3.48 -2.31
CA PRO A 155 19.59 -4.81 -1.84
C PRO A 155 18.11 -5.08 -2.15
N ALA A 156 17.78 -6.32 -2.52
CA ALA A 156 16.46 -6.66 -3.06
C ALA A 156 15.32 -6.35 -2.06
N GLU A 157 15.56 -6.60 -0.77
CA GLU A 157 14.62 -6.28 0.30
C GLU A 157 14.41 -4.77 0.49
N HIS A 158 15.42 -3.94 0.17
CA HIS A 158 15.28 -2.49 0.15
C HIS A 158 14.51 -1.99 -1.08
N ALA A 159 14.70 -2.62 -2.24
CA ALA A 159 13.91 -2.32 -3.43
C ALA A 159 12.43 -2.67 -3.22
N ALA A 160 12.15 -3.86 -2.71
CA ALA A 160 10.81 -4.30 -2.33
C ALA A 160 10.17 -3.33 -1.31
N PHE A 161 10.94 -2.92 -0.30
CA PHE A 161 10.49 -1.94 0.69
C PHE A 161 10.03 -0.63 0.06
N VAL A 162 10.90 0.02 -0.74
CA VAL A 162 10.58 1.32 -1.35
C VAL A 162 9.39 1.18 -2.29
N ASN A 163 9.44 0.23 -3.21
CA ASN A 163 8.40 0.04 -4.22
C ASN A 163 7.04 -0.30 -3.56
N GLY A 164 7.03 -1.11 -2.48
CA GLY A 164 5.82 -1.38 -1.71
C GLY A 164 5.26 -0.15 -0.98
N VAL A 165 6.11 0.73 -0.45
CA VAL A 165 5.63 2.00 0.13
C VAL A 165 5.03 2.89 -0.95
N LEU A 166 5.69 3.02 -2.09
CA LEU A 166 5.23 3.85 -3.19
C LEU A 166 3.88 3.36 -3.73
N ALA A 167 3.74 2.05 -3.95
CA ALA A 167 2.53 1.42 -4.46
C ALA A 167 1.28 1.75 -3.63
N HIS A 168 1.42 1.88 -2.31
CA HIS A 168 0.29 2.14 -1.40
C HIS A 168 0.22 3.59 -0.89
N SER A 169 1.06 4.49 -1.40
CA SER A 169 1.17 5.84 -0.84
C SER A 169 0.02 6.79 -1.19
N LEU A 170 -0.63 6.54 -2.34
CA LEU A 170 -1.75 7.35 -2.84
C LEU A 170 -3.13 6.76 -2.53
N ASP A 171 -3.19 5.56 -1.94
CA ASP A 171 -4.44 4.79 -1.78
C ASP A 171 -5.19 4.61 -3.13
N TYR A 172 -4.44 4.58 -4.23
CA TYR A 172 -4.94 4.50 -5.61
C TYR A 172 -4.68 3.13 -6.26
N ASP A 173 -4.05 2.26 -5.48
CA ASP A 173 -3.86 0.84 -5.76
C ASP A 173 -5.17 0.05 -5.66
N ASP A 174 -5.09 -1.19 -6.13
CA ASP A 174 -6.21 -2.11 -6.25
C ASP A 174 -6.76 -2.59 -4.89
N THR A 175 -7.92 -3.26 -4.91
CA THR A 175 -8.55 -3.79 -3.71
C THR A 175 -9.32 -5.05 -4.02
N HIS A 176 -9.15 -6.11 -3.23
CA HIS A 176 -10.08 -7.23 -3.21
C HIS A 176 -11.18 -6.92 -2.19
N LEU A 177 -12.39 -6.59 -2.66
CA LEU A 177 -13.47 -6.08 -1.80
C LEU A 177 -13.89 -7.05 -0.70
N PRO A 178 -14.13 -8.36 -0.97
CA PRO A 178 -14.59 -9.27 0.07
C PRO A 178 -13.62 -9.39 1.25
N SER A 179 -12.31 -9.47 1.01
CA SER A 179 -11.31 -9.59 2.08
C SER A 179 -10.79 -8.25 2.62
N ILE A 180 -11.21 -7.12 2.02
CA ILE A 180 -10.84 -5.75 2.41
C ILE A 180 -9.31 -5.59 2.50
N LEU A 181 -8.60 -6.00 1.43
CA LEU A 181 -7.14 -5.87 1.34
C LEU A 181 -6.68 -5.42 -0.05
N HIS A 182 -5.48 -4.86 -0.09
CA HIS A 182 -4.81 -4.40 -1.31
C HIS A 182 -3.67 -5.37 -1.68
N PRO A 183 -3.93 -6.45 -2.46
CA PRO A 183 -2.99 -7.56 -2.57
C PRO A 183 -1.76 -7.21 -3.40
N SER A 184 -1.90 -6.37 -4.43
CA SER A 184 -0.82 -6.13 -5.38
C SER A 184 0.26 -5.21 -4.85
N ALA A 185 -0.10 -4.25 -4.00
CA ALA A 185 0.84 -3.28 -3.43
C ALA A 185 1.99 -3.90 -2.60
N PRO A 186 1.80 -4.99 -1.82
CA PRO A 186 2.92 -5.71 -1.21
C PRO A 186 3.49 -6.84 -2.08
N VAL A 187 2.65 -7.60 -2.80
CA VAL A 187 3.09 -8.82 -3.50
C VAL A 187 3.90 -8.50 -4.77
N VAL A 188 3.43 -7.57 -5.61
CA VAL A 188 4.11 -7.24 -6.87
C VAL A 188 5.52 -6.68 -6.61
N PRO A 189 5.74 -5.73 -5.69
CA PRO A 189 7.08 -5.25 -5.38
C PRO A 189 8.03 -6.32 -4.83
N ALA A 190 7.53 -7.24 -3.98
CA ALA A 190 8.34 -8.34 -3.47
C ALA A 190 8.77 -9.30 -4.59
N ALA A 191 7.83 -9.67 -5.46
CA ALA A 191 8.09 -10.55 -6.58
C ALA A 191 9.04 -9.93 -7.60
N LEU A 192 8.84 -8.66 -8.00
CA LEU A 192 9.75 -7.99 -8.94
C LEU A 192 11.17 -7.90 -8.38
N ALA A 193 11.34 -7.54 -7.10
CA ALA A 193 12.66 -7.49 -6.48
C ALA A 193 13.34 -8.88 -6.41
N ALA A 194 12.59 -9.94 -6.08
CA ALA A 194 13.11 -11.31 -6.05
C ALA A 194 13.44 -11.83 -7.46
N ALA A 195 12.65 -11.43 -8.47
CA ALA A 195 12.87 -11.79 -9.86
C ALA A 195 14.12 -11.09 -10.43
N GLU A 196 14.36 -9.81 -10.11
CA GLU A 196 15.63 -9.14 -10.44
C GLU A 196 16.82 -9.82 -9.75
N LEU A 197 16.70 -10.12 -8.44
CA LEU A 197 17.74 -10.79 -7.65
C LEU A 197 18.15 -12.16 -8.22
N SER A 198 17.19 -12.94 -8.72
CA SER A 198 17.41 -14.28 -9.30
C SER A 198 17.73 -14.27 -10.78
N GLY A 199 17.51 -13.14 -11.47
CA GLY A 199 17.58 -13.07 -12.93
C GLY A 199 16.44 -13.83 -13.62
N ALA A 200 15.28 -13.95 -12.97
CA ALA A 200 14.13 -14.68 -13.50
C ALA A 200 13.57 -14.06 -14.79
N ASP A 201 13.06 -14.91 -15.68
CA ASP A 201 12.32 -14.49 -16.86
C ASP A 201 10.91 -13.97 -16.49
N GLY A 202 10.28 -13.27 -17.43
CA GLY A 202 8.99 -12.66 -17.17
C GLY A 202 7.84 -13.66 -17.04
N ALA A 203 7.94 -14.85 -17.64
CA ALA A 203 6.95 -15.90 -17.46
C ALA A 203 6.97 -16.45 -16.03
N ALA A 204 8.16 -16.65 -15.44
CA ALA A 204 8.33 -16.98 -14.03
C ALA A 204 7.81 -15.87 -13.12
N ALA A 205 8.09 -14.60 -13.44
CA ALA A 205 7.55 -13.47 -12.69
C ALA A 205 6.01 -13.47 -12.67
N VAL A 206 5.36 -13.67 -13.82
CA VAL A 206 3.89 -13.71 -13.90
C VAL A 206 3.31 -14.87 -13.09
N ARG A 207 3.89 -16.08 -13.18
CA ARG A 207 3.44 -17.24 -12.41
C ARG A 207 3.55 -17.02 -10.90
N ALA A 208 4.71 -16.57 -10.44
CA ALA A 208 4.95 -16.34 -9.02
C ALA A 208 4.08 -15.20 -8.46
N ILE A 209 3.88 -14.11 -9.23
CA ILE A 209 2.95 -13.04 -8.83
C ILE A 209 1.52 -13.58 -8.73
N ALA A 210 1.07 -14.40 -9.69
CA ALA A 210 -0.27 -15.00 -9.64
C ALA A 210 -0.45 -15.81 -8.35
N ALA A 211 0.47 -16.73 -8.06
CA ALA A 211 0.42 -17.58 -6.87
C ALA A 211 0.47 -16.76 -5.57
N GLY A 212 1.34 -15.75 -5.50
CA GLY A 212 1.45 -14.86 -4.34
C GLY A 212 0.19 -14.03 -4.09
N LEU A 213 -0.44 -13.49 -5.15
CA LEU A 213 -1.70 -12.76 -5.06
C LEU A 213 -2.83 -13.68 -4.58
N GLU A 214 -2.92 -14.88 -5.14
CA GLU A 214 -3.94 -15.85 -4.77
C GLU A 214 -3.83 -16.27 -3.31
N ILE A 215 -2.61 -16.58 -2.84
CA ILE A 215 -2.34 -16.90 -1.42
C ILE A 215 -2.70 -15.72 -0.52
N CYS A 216 -2.30 -14.50 -0.90
CA CYS A 216 -2.60 -13.28 -0.15
C CYS A 216 -4.12 -13.09 0.03
N ILE A 217 -4.88 -13.24 -1.06
CA ILE A 217 -6.34 -13.10 -1.05
C ILE A 217 -7.00 -14.18 -0.23
N ARG A 218 -6.62 -15.45 -0.40
CA ARG A 218 -7.19 -16.57 0.35
C ARG A 218 -6.96 -16.45 1.85
N LEU A 219 -5.78 -15.99 2.28
CA LEU A 219 -5.50 -15.68 3.70
C LEU A 219 -6.36 -14.53 4.24
N GLY A 220 -6.64 -13.54 3.39
CA GLY A 220 -7.59 -12.48 3.70
C GLY A 220 -9.02 -13.01 3.84
N MET A 221 -9.45 -13.86 2.91
CA MET A 221 -10.78 -14.49 2.89
C MET A 221 -10.99 -15.44 4.07
N ALA A 222 -9.94 -16.07 4.59
CA ALA A 222 -10.04 -16.86 5.82
C ALA A 222 -10.48 -16.00 7.03
N GLY A 223 -10.25 -14.69 6.99
CA GLY A 223 -10.75 -13.76 8.01
C GLY A 223 -12.10 -13.11 7.68
N TYR A 224 -12.73 -13.43 6.55
CA TYR A 224 -14.05 -12.90 6.19
C TYR A 224 -15.14 -13.58 7.00
N ASP A 225 -15.96 -12.80 7.71
CA ASP A 225 -17.16 -13.30 8.38
C ASP A 225 -18.39 -13.03 7.51
N ALA A 226 -18.96 -14.10 6.96
CA ALA A 226 -20.15 -14.03 6.11
C ALA A 226 -21.39 -13.49 6.85
N ALA A 227 -21.47 -13.66 8.18
CA ALA A 227 -22.62 -13.21 8.96
C ALA A 227 -22.62 -11.68 9.13
N SER A 228 -21.48 -11.11 9.54
CA SER A 228 -21.33 -9.65 9.65
C SER A 228 -20.99 -8.96 8.32
N ARG A 229 -20.60 -9.72 7.30
CA ARG A 229 -20.06 -9.24 6.00
C ARG A 229 -18.87 -8.30 6.23
N GLN A 230 -18.01 -8.62 7.20
CA GLN A 230 -16.83 -7.84 7.59
C GLN A 230 -15.57 -8.70 7.64
N SER A 231 -14.41 -8.02 7.62
CA SER A 231 -13.11 -8.65 7.83
C SER A 231 -12.75 -8.68 9.33
N SER A 232 -12.57 -9.88 9.88
CA SER A 232 -12.16 -10.11 11.27
C SER A 232 -10.81 -9.48 11.60
N TYR A 233 -9.93 -9.31 10.61
CA TYR A 233 -8.68 -8.57 10.77
C TYR A 233 -8.97 -7.12 11.16
N PHE A 234 -9.88 -6.46 10.42
CA PHE A 234 -10.22 -5.06 10.65
C PHE A 234 -10.84 -4.86 12.03
N GLU A 235 -11.75 -5.76 12.43
CA GLU A 235 -12.37 -5.71 13.76
C GLU A 235 -11.34 -5.82 14.91
N ARG A 236 -10.26 -6.54 14.69
CA ARG A 236 -9.17 -6.72 15.67
C ARG A 236 -8.02 -5.72 15.51
N GLY A 237 -8.22 -4.68 14.72
CA GLY A 237 -7.23 -3.63 14.52
C GLY A 237 -6.03 -4.04 13.65
N GLN A 238 -6.14 -5.16 12.92
CA GLN A 238 -5.08 -5.71 12.08
C GLN A 238 -5.24 -5.26 10.63
N HIS A 239 -4.12 -4.94 9.97
CA HIS A 239 -4.11 -4.58 8.56
C HIS A 239 -3.83 -5.80 7.69
N ALA A 240 -4.90 -6.47 7.23
CA ALA A 240 -4.82 -7.69 6.42
C ALA A 240 -3.90 -7.53 5.19
N THR A 241 -3.95 -6.38 4.52
CA THR A 241 -3.05 -6.00 3.41
C THR A 241 -1.58 -6.26 3.72
N SER A 242 -1.10 -5.81 4.89
CA SER A 242 0.30 -5.97 5.28
C SER A 242 0.60 -7.41 5.68
N ILE A 243 -0.27 -7.96 6.52
CA ILE A 243 -0.03 -9.22 7.22
C ILE A 243 -0.13 -10.39 6.25
N CYS A 244 -1.20 -10.45 5.44
CA CYS A 244 -1.38 -11.46 4.40
C CYS A 244 -0.45 -11.19 3.20
N GLY A 245 -0.18 -9.92 2.89
CA GLY A 245 0.72 -9.50 1.82
C GLY A 245 2.16 -9.99 2.03
N ALA A 246 2.66 -9.99 3.26
CA ALA A 246 3.98 -10.53 3.58
C ALA A 246 4.08 -12.03 3.27
N ILE A 247 3.03 -12.79 3.57
CA ILE A 247 2.99 -14.24 3.37
C ILE A 247 2.85 -14.58 1.88
N GLY A 248 1.92 -13.93 1.17
CA GLY A 248 1.75 -14.12 -0.28
C GLY A 248 2.99 -13.66 -1.06
N GLY A 249 3.59 -12.53 -0.69
CA GLY A 249 4.84 -12.06 -1.27
C GLY A 249 6.01 -13.02 -1.00
N ALA A 250 6.08 -13.63 0.18
CA ALA A 250 7.12 -14.61 0.50
C ALA A 250 6.99 -15.88 -0.35
N ALA A 251 5.76 -16.31 -0.66
CA ALA A 251 5.54 -17.42 -1.57
C ALA A 251 6.06 -17.11 -2.97
N ALA A 252 5.70 -15.94 -3.53
CA ALA A 252 6.18 -15.48 -4.83
C ALA A 252 7.70 -15.34 -4.87
N ALA A 253 8.29 -14.68 -3.86
CA ALA A 253 9.74 -14.49 -3.77
C ALA A 253 10.49 -15.83 -3.66
N ALA A 254 9.99 -16.76 -2.84
CA ALA A 254 10.61 -18.08 -2.69
C ALA A 254 10.58 -18.89 -3.99
N GLU A 255 9.46 -18.89 -4.70
CA GLU A 255 9.34 -19.52 -6.02
C GLU A 255 10.36 -18.94 -7.02
N LEU A 256 10.48 -17.60 -7.07
CA LEU A 256 11.43 -16.91 -7.95
C LEU A 256 12.90 -17.16 -7.59
N LEU A 257 13.20 -17.39 -6.31
CA LEU A 257 14.52 -17.83 -5.86
C LEU A 257 14.79 -19.32 -6.14
N GLY A 258 13.87 -20.03 -6.80
CA GLY A 258 14.02 -21.42 -7.21
C GLY A 258 13.74 -22.44 -6.10
N LEU A 259 13.01 -22.04 -5.05
CA LEU A 259 12.65 -22.95 -3.97
C LEU A 259 11.45 -23.82 -4.35
N GLY A 260 11.53 -25.12 -4.05
CA GLY A 260 10.39 -26.04 -4.15
C GLY A 260 9.38 -25.85 -3.01
N ALA A 261 8.30 -26.64 -3.01
CA ALA A 261 7.20 -26.53 -2.06
C ALA A 261 7.63 -26.48 -0.57
N GLU A 262 8.65 -27.25 -0.16
CA GLU A 262 9.16 -27.18 1.22
C GLU A 262 9.82 -25.83 1.54
N GLY A 263 10.63 -25.29 0.62
CA GLY A 263 11.27 -23.98 0.79
C GLY A 263 10.25 -22.84 0.75
N ILE A 264 9.23 -22.93 -0.11
CA ILE A 264 8.10 -21.99 -0.15
C ILE A 264 7.33 -22.01 1.18
N ALA A 265 7.04 -23.20 1.73
CA ALA A 265 6.37 -23.33 3.03
C ALA A 265 7.20 -22.70 4.16
N ASN A 266 8.52 -22.93 4.16
CA ASN A 266 9.44 -22.32 5.12
C ASN A 266 9.46 -20.79 5.00
N ALA A 267 9.56 -20.25 3.79
CA ALA A 267 9.54 -18.81 3.54
C ALA A 267 8.25 -18.16 4.04
N MET A 268 7.09 -18.73 3.69
CA MET A 268 5.80 -18.27 4.21
C MET A 268 5.74 -18.34 5.74
N GLY A 269 6.27 -19.41 6.36
CA GLY A 269 6.25 -19.56 7.81
C GLY A 269 7.17 -18.59 8.56
N ILE A 270 8.32 -18.25 7.96
CA ILE A 270 9.20 -17.18 8.46
C ILE A 270 8.48 -15.83 8.32
N ALA A 271 7.84 -15.57 7.19
CA ALA A 271 7.11 -14.34 6.93
C ALA A 271 5.97 -14.11 7.92
N VAL A 272 5.27 -15.15 8.39
CA VAL A 272 4.27 -15.03 9.48
C VAL A 272 4.87 -14.38 10.73
N SER A 273 6.12 -14.70 11.08
CA SER A 273 6.79 -14.11 12.26
C SER A 273 7.26 -12.68 12.03
N MET A 274 7.29 -12.21 10.79
CA MET A 274 7.68 -10.84 10.39
C MET A 274 6.47 -9.97 10.04
N ALA A 275 5.30 -10.58 9.85
CA ALA A 275 4.08 -9.91 9.46
C ALA A 275 3.59 -8.97 10.57
N ALA A 276 3.31 -7.72 10.20
CA ALA A 276 2.81 -6.69 11.12
C ALA A 276 1.96 -5.65 10.38
N GLY A 277 1.08 -4.97 11.11
CA GLY A 277 0.32 -3.83 10.59
C GLY A 277 -0.90 -3.55 11.44
N VAL A 278 -0.96 -2.36 12.04
CA VAL A 278 -2.05 -1.94 12.92
C VAL A 278 -2.81 -0.79 12.28
N ILE A 279 -4.14 -0.86 12.25
CA ILE A 279 -4.96 0.14 11.53
C ILE A 279 -5.33 1.38 12.36
N GLU A 280 -4.71 1.58 13.53
CA GLU A 280 -5.01 2.74 14.39
C GLU A 280 -4.79 4.08 13.67
N GLY A 281 -3.88 4.11 12.68
CA GLY A 281 -3.67 5.27 11.81
C GLY A 281 -4.93 5.67 11.00
N ASN A 282 -5.86 4.76 10.75
CA ASN A 282 -7.13 5.08 10.09
C ASN A 282 -8.07 5.90 10.99
N ARG A 283 -7.88 5.87 12.31
CA ARG A 283 -8.70 6.60 13.29
C ARG A 283 -8.06 7.92 13.70
N ASN A 284 -6.77 7.90 14.02
CA ASN A 284 -6.08 9.04 14.63
C ASN A 284 -5.02 9.68 13.71
N GLY A 285 -4.98 9.27 12.44
CA GLY A 285 -4.08 9.81 11.43
C GLY A 285 -2.65 9.25 11.51
N GLY A 286 -1.74 9.94 10.83
CA GLY A 286 -0.36 9.48 10.62
C GLY A 286 -0.16 8.83 9.24
N THR A 287 1.08 8.78 8.79
CA THR A 287 1.44 8.32 7.44
C THR A 287 1.75 6.82 7.37
N VAL A 288 1.65 6.12 8.50
CA VAL A 288 2.13 4.74 8.66
C VAL A 288 1.40 3.72 7.78
N LYS A 289 0.14 3.99 7.38
CA LYS A 289 -0.58 3.10 6.44
C LYS A 289 0.23 2.84 5.17
N ARG A 290 0.86 3.89 4.62
CA ARG A 290 1.70 3.83 3.42
C ARG A 290 2.91 2.91 3.59
N LEU A 291 3.44 2.83 4.82
CA LEU A 291 4.61 2.03 5.15
C LEU A 291 4.31 0.52 5.14
N HIS A 292 3.07 0.12 5.43
CA HIS A 292 2.69 -1.26 5.64
C HIS A 292 3.04 -2.18 4.46
N CYS A 293 2.68 -1.79 3.24
CA CYS A 293 2.97 -2.60 2.04
C CYS A 293 4.48 -2.74 1.77
N GLY A 294 5.26 -1.69 2.05
CA GLY A 294 6.72 -1.76 1.97
C GLY A 294 7.33 -2.71 3.01
N VAL A 295 6.88 -2.65 4.27
CA VAL A 295 7.35 -3.58 5.32
C VAL A 295 6.99 -5.02 4.98
N ALA A 296 5.78 -5.26 4.47
CA ALA A 296 5.34 -6.57 4.01
C ALA A 296 6.20 -7.09 2.86
N ALA A 297 6.45 -6.26 1.85
CA ALA A 297 7.28 -6.63 0.70
C ALA A 297 8.74 -6.89 1.10
N GLN A 298 9.30 -6.08 2.01
CA GLN A 298 10.62 -6.30 2.58
C GLN A 298 10.69 -7.65 3.31
N ALA A 299 9.73 -7.90 4.20
CA ALA A 299 9.67 -9.13 4.98
C ALA A 299 9.56 -10.37 4.09
N ALA A 300 8.79 -10.28 3.00
CA ALA A 300 8.65 -11.34 2.01
C ALA A 300 9.99 -11.75 1.39
N VAL A 301 10.75 -10.78 0.86
CA VAL A 301 12.06 -11.05 0.23
C VAL A 301 13.05 -11.60 1.26
N THR A 302 13.14 -10.97 2.44
CA THR A 302 14.02 -11.46 3.51
C THR A 302 13.67 -12.88 3.96
N ALA A 303 12.38 -13.20 4.10
CA ALA A 303 11.95 -14.54 4.50
C ALA A 303 12.29 -15.61 3.45
N ALA A 304 12.16 -15.27 2.16
CA ALA A 304 12.54 -16.15 1.07
C ALA A 304 14.05 -16.42 1.01
N GLU A 305 14.89 -15.39 1.19
CA GLU A 305 16.34 -15.56 1.27
C GLU A 305 16.76 -16.38 2.50
N LEU A 306 16.17 -16.12 3.67
CA LEU A 306 16.42 -16.93 4.87
C LEU A 306 16.05 -18.39 4.65
N ALA A 307 14.91 -18.67 4.01
CA ALA A 307 14.50 -20.03 3.69
C ALA A 307 15.45 -20.71 2.71
N ARG A 308 15.91 -19.99 1.67
CA ARG A 308 16.96 -20.46 0.74
C ARG A 308 18.24 -20.85 1.48
N ASP A 309 18.58 -20.07 2.49
CA ASP A 309 19.81 -20.26 3.28
C ASP A 309 19.62 -21.23 4.47
N GLY A 310 18.46 -21.91 4.56
CA GLY A 310 18.21 -23.04 5.45
C GLY A 310 17.43 -22.72 6.73
N PHE A 311 16.89 -21.51 6.90
CA PHE A 311 15.91 -21.26 7.97
C PHE A 311 14.60 -21.97 7.66
N THR A 312 13.95 -22.48 8.71
CA THR A 312 12.69 -23.23 8.58
C THR A 312 11.54 -22.53 9.28
N GLY A 313 10.35 -22.59 8.68
CA GLY A 313 9.09 -22.16 9.28
C GLY A 313 8.34 -23.31 9.97
N PRO A 314 7.51 -23.07 10.99
CA PRO A 314 6.71 -24.14 11.60
C PRO A 314 5.65 -24.67 10.63
N ALA A 315 5.53 -25.99 10.48
CA ALA A 315 4.58 -26.60 9.54
C ALA A 315 3.10 -26.31 9.86
N THR A 316 2.76 -26.05 11.12
CA THR A 316 1.39 -25.70 11.58
C THR A 316 1.27 -24.21 11.91
N VAL A 317 2.10 -23.35 11.31
CA VAL A 317 2.16 -21.93 11.66
C VAL A 317 0.84 -21.20 11.39
N LEU A 318 -0.03 -21.69 10.51
CA LEU A 318 -1.31 -21.05 10.23
C LEU A 318 -2.39 -21.46 11.25
N GLU A 319 -2.61 -22.78 11.39
CA GLU A 319 -3.70 -23.40 12.14
C GLU A 319 -3.35 -23.82 13.57
N GLY A 320 -2.07 -23.79 13.93
CA GLY A 320 -1.59 -24.30 15.21
C GLY A 320 -2.10 -23.51 16.42
N ARG A 321 -1.97 -24.11 17.62
CA ARG A 321 -2.36 -23.48 18.90
C ARG A 321 -1.77 -22.09 19.15
N PHE A 322 -0.58 -21.82 18.64
CA PHE A 322 0.07 -20.51 18.70
C PHE A 322 0.27 -19.92 17.29
N GLY A 323 -0.56 -20.37 16.35
CA GLY A 323 -0.47 -20.05 14.94
C GLY A 323 -1.07 -18.68 14.60
N PHE A 324 -0.95 -18.35 13.33
CA PHE A 324 -1.38 -17.11 12.71
C PHE A 324 -2.83 -16.74 13.04
N PHE A 325 -3.77 -17.66 12.84
CA PHE A 325 -5.19 -17.36 13.07
C PHE A 325 -5.52 -17.20 14.56
N GLU A 326 -4.83 -17.91 15.45
CA GLU A 326 -4.97 -17.67 16.89
C GLU A 326 -4.41 -16.30 17.27
N ALA A 327 -3.19 -15.96 16.82
CA ALA A 327 -2.52 -14.72 17.19
C ALA A 327 -3.22 -13.46 16.66
N PHE A 328 -3.61 -13.45 15.39
CA PHE A 328 -4.20 -12.27 14.75
C PHE A 328 -5.72 -12.22 14.85
N LEU A 329 -6.40 -13.37 14.86
CA LEU A 329 -7.86 -13.46 14.81
C LEU A 329 -8.50 -14.06 16.08
N GLY A 330 -7.70 -14.52 17.04
CA GLY A 330 -8.18 -15.22 18.25
C GLY A 330 -9.00 -16.45 17.90
N GLY A 331 -8.55 -17.20 16.90
CA GLY A 331 -9.16 -18.47 16.47
C GLY A 331 -10.43 -18.30 15.63
N ARG A 332 -10.82 -17.06 15.28
CA ARG A 332 -12.01 -16.78 14.45
C ARG A 332 -11.60 -16.69 12.98
N TYR A 333 -11.68 -17.81 12.27
CA TYR A 333 -11.36 -17.91 10.85
C TYR A 333 -12.14 -19.05 10.18
N ASP A 334 -12.23 -18.99 8.86
CA ASP A 334 -12.68 -20.07 7.98
C ASP A 334 -11.47 -20.62 7.20
N ASP A 335 -11.21 -21.92 7.27
CA ASP A 335 -10.09 -22.54 6.56
C ASP A 335 -10.46 -23.02 5.14
N ALA A 336 -11.75 -23.01 4.77
CA ALA A 336 -12.23 -23.46 3.47
C ALA A 336 -11.57 -22.70 2.29
N PRO A 337 -11.40 -21.35 2.32
CA PRO A 337 -10.70 -20.62 1.25
C PRO A 337 -9.26 -21.09 1.01
N LEU A 338 -8.61 -21.71 2.00
CA LEU A 338 -7.23 -22.18 1.92
C LEU A 338 -7.13 -23.65 1.47
N ARG A 339 -8.26 -24.32 1.29
CA ARG A 339 -8.35 -25.75 0.99
C ARG A 339 -9.06 -26.02 -0.33
N ASP A 340 -10.16 -25.32 -0.56
CA ASP A 340 -11.11 -25.64 -1.62
C ASP A 340 -10.75 -24.90 -2.91
N GLY A 341 -10.81 -25.62 -4.05
CA GLY A 341 -10.59 -25.05 -5.38
C GLY A 341 -9.22 -24.40 -5.61
N LEU A 342 -8.17 -24.79 -4.87
CA LEU A 342 -6.79 -24.32 -5.12
C LEU A 342 -6.32 -24.78 -6.51
N GLY A 343 -5.87 -23.85 -7.35
CA GLY A 343 -5.47 -24.12 -8.74
C GLY A 343 -6.63 -24.23 -9.73
N GLU A 344 -7.86 -24.41 -9.24
CA GLU A 344 -9.07 -24.52 -10.07
C GLU A 344 -9.82 -23.17 -10.16
N THR A 345 -9.99 -22.50 -9.02
CA THR A 345 -10.64 -21.19 -8.93
C THR A 345 -9.62 -20.14 -8.51
N TRP A 346 -9.58 -19.03 -9.24
CA TRP A 346 -8.66 -17.93 -8.97
C TRP A 346 -9.42 -16.67 -8.57
N ASN A 347 -8.99 -16.06 -7.47
CA ASN A 347 -9.55 -14.80 -6.96
C ASN A 347 -8.82 -13.57 -7.55
N VAL A 348 -7.67 -13.77 -8.20
CA VAL A 348 -6.87 -12.69 -8.82
C VAL A 348 -7.69 -11.88 -9.82
N THR A 349 -8.57 -12.52 -10.61
CA THR A 349 -9.45 -11.83 -11.58
C THR A 349 -10.56 -11.03 -10.90
N GLY A 350 -10.85 -11.30 -9.62
CA GLY A 350 -11.81 -10.57 -8.79
C GLY A 350 -11.25 -9.32 -8.10
N ILE A 351 -9.97 -8.98 -8.32
CA ILE A 351 -9.34 -7.78 -7.75
C ILE A 351 -9.83 -6.53 -8.50
N PHE A 352 -10.28 -5.51 -7.76
CA PHE A 352 -10.78 -4.26 -8.31
C PHE A 352 -9.64 -3.25 -8.52
N THR A 353 -9.42 -2.80 -9.75
CA THR A 353 -8.49 -1.69 -10.03
C THR A 353 -9.24 -0.36 -9.96
N LYS A 354 -8.76 0.57 -9.13
CA LYS A 354 -9.40 1.89 -9.00
C LYS A 354 -9.21 2.72 -10.28
N PRO A 355 -10.28 3.19 -10.96
CA PRO A 355 -10.15 4.10 -12.11
C PRO A 355 -9.86 5.54 -11.72
N TYR A 356 -10.17 5.94 -10.47
CA TYR A 356 -10.05 7.31 -9.97
C TYR A 356 -9.26 7.35 -8.66
N PRO A 357 -8.42 8.39 -8.42
CA PRO A 357 -7.63 8.53 -7.21
C PRO A 357 -8.48 9.10 -6.06
N ALA A 358 -9.60 8.44 -5.76
CA ALA A 358 -10.57 8.84 -4.76
C ALA A 358 -11.07 7.62 -3.97
N ASN A 359 -11.77 7.88 -2.87
CA ASN A 359 -12.40 6.83 -2.07
C ASN A 359 -13.37 5.99 -2.94
N HIS A 360 -13.32 4.66 -2.80
CA HIS A 360 -14.05 3.74 -3.68
C HIS A 360 -15.57 3.96 -3.66
N PHE A 361 -16.14 4.49 -2.57
CA PHE A 361 -17.57 4.80 -2.49
C PHE A 361 -18.02 5.95 -3.41
N THR A 362 -17.11 6.75 -3.95
CA THR A 362 -17.45 7.84 -4.88
C THR A 362 -17.43 7.42 -6.35
N HIS A 363 -16.85 6.25 -6.68
CA HIS A 363 -16.50 5.88 -8.06
C HIS A 363 -17.72 5.72 -8.97
N THR A 364 -18.76 5.05 -8.51
CA THR A 364 -20.01 4.88 -9.27
C THR A 364 -20.75 6.21 -9.44
N GLY A 365 -20.66 7.12 -8.47
CA GLY A 365 -21.16 8.49 -8.59
C GLY A 365 -20.40 9.30 -9.66
N ILE A 366 -19.08 9.11 -9.76
CA ILE A 366 -18.25 9.68 -10.84
C ILE A 366 -18.69 9.10 -12.18
N ASP A 367 -18.82 7.78 -12.30
CA ASP A 367 -19.25 7.12 -13.54
C ASP A 367 -20.61 7.63 -14.02
N ALA A 368 -21.58 7.76 -13.12
CA ALA A 368 -22.92 8.27 -13.45
C ALA A 368 -22.86 9.74 -13.92
N ALA A 369 -22.05 10.57 -13.28
CA ALA A 369 -21.82 11.95 -13.70
C ALA A 369 -21.17 12.05 -15.10
N LEU A 370 -20.17 11.21 -15.37
CA LEU A 370 -19.50 11.14 -16.68
C LEU A 370 -20.47 10.68 -17.77
N ALA A 371 -21.33 9.70 -17.49
CA ALA A 371 -22.33 9.20 -18.43
C ALA A 371 -23.37 10.30 -18.77
N LEU A 372 -23.89 11.02 -17.79
CA LEU A 372 -24.79 12.16 -18.04
C LEU A 372 -24.13 13.25 -18.87
N ARG A 373 -22.86 13.58 -18.57
CA ARG A 373 -22.07 14.55 -19.34
C ARG A 373 -21.86 14.10 -20.79
N ALA A 374 -21.54 12.83 -21.00
CA ALA A 374 -21.41 12.25 -22.34
C ALA A 374 -22.73 12.31 -23.14
N ASN A 375 -23.86 12.22 -22.44
CA ASN A 375 -25.21 12.38 -23.00
C ASN A 375 -25.66 13.85 -23.15
N GLY A 376 -24.72 14.82 -23.01
CA GLY A 376 -24.95 16.22 -23.34
C GLY A 376 -25.39 17.10 -22.16
N LEU A 377 -25.44 16.59 -20.93
CA LEU A 377 -25.66 17.44 -19.75
C LEU A 377 -24.46 18.37 -19.56
N LYS A 378 -24.70 19.68 -19.55
CA LYS A 378 -23.67 20.67 -19.20
C LYS A 378 -23.76 21.00 -17.72
N ALA A 379 -22.60 21.20 -17.09
CA ALA A 379 -22.52 21.64 -15.69
C ALA A 379 -23.32 22.94 -15.42
N SER A 380 -23.41 23.84 -16.41
CA SER A 380 -24.22 25.07 -16.33
C SER A 380 -25.72 24.84 -16.21
N ASP A 381 -26.20 23.68 -16.68
CA ASP A 381 -27.62 23.38 -16.77
C ASP A 381 -28.15 22.73 -15.48
N VAL A 382 -27.26 22.41 -14.53
CA VAL A 382 -27.59 21.70 -13.28
C VAL A 382 -28.20 22.65 -12.26
N GLU A 383 -29.44 22.39 -11.85
CA GLU A 383 -30.11 23.10 -10.76
C GLU A 383 -29.81 22.42 -9.41
N ALA A 384 -29.98 21.11 -9.32
CA ALA A 384 -29.77 20.32 -8.12
C ALA A 384 -29.37 18.87 -8.46
N VAL A 385 -28.61 18.22 -7.59
CA VAL A 385 -28.20 16.83 -7.75
C VAL A 385 -28.42 16.06 -6.44
N THR A 386 -28.95 14.85 -6.53
CA THR A 386 -28.97 13.87 -5.44
C THR A 386 -28.11 12.67 -5.83
N LEU A 387 -27.06 12.41 -5.03
CA LEU A 387 -26.24 11.21 -5.09
C LEU A 387 -26.79 10.18 -4.10
N GLY A 388 -27.59 9.24 -4.61
CA GLY A 388 -28.11 8.11 -3.86
C GLY A 388 -27.05 7.00 -3.76
N VAL A 389 -26.72 6.56 -2.55
CA VAL A 389 -25.70 5.53 -2.27
C VAL A 389 -26.16 4.62 -1.13
N ALA A 390 -25.45 3.53 -0.86
CA ALA A 390 -25.79 2.67 0.27
C ALA A 390 -25.64 3.44 1.61
N ALA A 391 -26.59 3.27 2.54
CA ALA A 391 -26.65 3.97 3.81
C ALA A 391 -25.34 3.92 4.62
N PRO A 392 -24.61 2.79 4.70
CA PRO A 392 -23.33 2.73 5.43
C PRO A 392 -22.25 3.66 4.85
N THR A 393 -22.34 4.03 3.58
CA THR A 393 -21.33 4.87 2.89
C THR A 393 -21.58 6.36 3.03
N VAL A 394 -22.82 6.78 3.34
CA VAL A 394 -23.24 8.19 3.45
C VAL A 394 -22.36 8.95 4.44
N ARG A 395 -22.07 8.34 5.60
CA ARG A 395 -21.20 8.93 6.62
C ARG A 395 -19.82 9.31 6.08
N THR A 396 -19.25 8.49 5.19
CA THR A 396 -17.88 8.69 4.70
C THR A 396 -17.79 9.74 3.61
N ILE A 397 -18.76 9.78 2.68
CA ILE A 397 -18.68 10.64 1.49
C ILE A 397 -19.68 11.79 1.47
N GLY A 398 -20.69 11.75 2.34
CA GLY A 398 -21.78 12.71 2.44
C GLY A 398 -21.83 13.50 3.74
N GLU A 399 -21.12 13.08 4.81
CA GLU A 399 -21.19 13.74 6.12
C GLU A 399 -19.82 14.20 6.66
N PRO A 400 -19.77 15.33 7.40
CA PRO A 400 -20.79 16.38 7.43
C PRO A 400 -20.90 17.07 6.05
N ILE A 401 -22.13 17.27 5.56
CA ILE A 401 -22.38 17.65 4.16
C ILE A 401 -21.75 18.99 3.78
N GLU A 402 -21.65 19.92 4.73
CA GLU A 402 -21.03 21.23 4.53
C GLU A 402 -19.54 21.09 4.21
N ALA A 403 -18.82 20.22 4.93
CA ALA A 403 -17.41 19.96 4.68
C ALA A 403 -17.20 19.18 3.38
N LYS A 404 -18.13 18.26 3.04
CA LYS A 404 -18.09 17.52 1.78
C LYS A 404 -18.35 18.43 0.58
N ARG A 405 -19.24 19.41 0.68
CA ARG A 405 -19.49 20.39 -0.39
C ARG A 405 -18.35 21.38 -0.62
N SER A 406 -17.55 21.64 0.41
CA SER A 406 -16.45 22.61 0.38
C SER A 406 -15.16 22.03 0.98
N PRO A 407 -14.55 21.00 0.37
CA PRO A 407 -13.30 20.46 0.85
C PRO A 407 -12.20 21.53 0.81
N GLU A 408 -11.39 21.61 1.86
CA GLU A 408 -10.32 22.61 1.99
C GLU A 408 -8.99 22.12 1.42
N SER A 409 -8.88 20.82 1.15
CA SER A 409 -7.69 20.21 0.54
C SER A 409 -8.05 19.16 -0.49
N GLY A 410 -7.09 18.86 -1.36
CA GLY A 410 -7.16 17.76 -2.32
C GLY A 410 -7.47 16.43 -1.65
N TYR A 411 -6.82 16.16 -0.52
CA TYR A 411 -7.09 14.97 0.28
C TYR A 411 -8.55 14.90 0.74
N GLN A 412 -9.13 15.99 1.26
CA GLN A 412 -10.54 16.00 1.65
C GLN A 412 -11.47 15.79 0.45
N ALA A 413 -11.12 16.34 -0.71
CA ALA A 413 -11.85 16.19 -1.96
C ALA A 413 -11.92 14.72 -2.43
N GLN A 414 -10.87 13.92 -2.21
CA GLN A 414 -10.85 12.48 -2.53
C GLN A 414 -11.91 11.67 -1.75
N PHE A 415 -12.40 12.20 -0.63
CA PHE A 415 -13.42 11.57 0.22
C PHE A 415 -14.76 12.31 0.17
N SER A 416 -15.01 13.11 -0.86
CA SER A 416 -16.24 13.90 -1.00
C SER A 416 -17.04 13.49 -2.24
N GLY A 417 -18.22 12.91 -2.01
CA GLY A 417 -19.20 12.62 -3.08
C GLY A 417 -19.64 13.88 -3.83
N PRO A 418 -20.01 14.99 -3.14
CA PRO A 418 -20.34 16.26 -3.78
C PRO A 418 -19.24 16.79 -4.69
N TYR A 419 -17.98 16.77 -4.23
CA TYR A 419 -16.85 17.26 -5.01
C TYR A 419 -16.61 16.39 -6.24
N THR A 420 -16.58 15.06 -6.08
CA THR A 420 -16.27 14.14 -7.18
C THR A 420 -17.33 14.17 -8.27
N VAL A 421 -18.61 14.25 -7.90
CA VAL A 421 -19.71 14.44 -8.87
C VAL A 421 -19.58 15.77 -9.61
N ALA A 422 -19.31 16.87 -8.89
CA ALA A 422 -19.13 18.18 -9.51
C ALA A 422 -17.94 18.21 -10.48
N ALA A 423 -16.80 17.66 -10.06
CA ALA A 423 -15.60 17.56 -10.89
C ALA A 423 -15.86 16.76 -12.17
N ALA A 424 -16.55 15.62 -12.06
CA ALA A 424 -16.89 14.77 -13.20
C ALA A 424 -17.85 15.45 -14.19
N LEU A 425 -18.85 16.20 -13.70
CA LEU A 425 -19.79 16.96 -14.53
C LEU A 425 -19.12 18.14 -15.26
N ILE A 426 -18.12 18.77 -14.64
CA ILE A 426 -17.32 19.82 -15.28
C ILE A 426 -16.38 19.19 -16.33
N GLY A 427 -15.77 18.07 -15.98
CA GLY A 427 -14.74 17.36 -16.75
C GLY A 427 -13.39 17.42 -16.03
N GLY A 428 -12.73 16.28 -15.93
CA GLY A 428 -11.39 16.14 -15.38
C GLY A 428 -10.44 15.45 -16.34
N SER A 429 -9.34 14.93 -15.80
CA SER A 429 -8.26 14.26 -16.53
C SER A 429 -8.35 12.73 -16.44
N GLY A 430 -7.38 12.05 -17.07
CA GLY A 430 -7.32 10.58 -17.13
C GLY A 430 -8.64 9.95 -17.58
N LEU A 431 -9.07 8.90 -16.87
CA LEU A 431 -10.29 8.15 -17.17
C LEU A 431 -11.61 8.89 -16.82
N GLY A 432 -11.52 10.17 -16.49
CA GLY A 432 -12.62 11.04 -16.11
C GLY A 432 -12.27 11.96 -14.94
N LEU A 433 -11.51 11.44 -13.97
CA LEU A 433 -10.81 12.21 -12.93
C LEU A 433 -9.43 11.59 -12.66
N GLY A 434 -8.37 12.38 -12.74
CA GLY A 434 -6.99 11.98 -12.44
C GLY A 434 -6.42 12.69 -11.21
N LEU A 435 -5.12 12.52 -10.94
CA LEU A 435 -4.51 13.08 -9.72
C LEU A 435 -4.50 14.62 -9.70
N GLU A 436 -4.37 15.28 -10.85
CA GLU A 436 -4.45 16.75 -10.91
C GLU A 436 -5.83 17.30 -10.51
N ASP A 437 -6.89 16.51 -10.62
CA ASP A 437 -8.24 16.91 -10.21
C ASP A 437 -8.41 17.00 -8.69
N PHE A 438 -7.43 16.53 -7.91
CA PHE A 438 -7.46 16.54 -6.45
C PHE A 438 -6.32 17.38 -5.86
N THR A 439 -6.04 18.55 -6.47
CA THR A 439 -5.14 19.54 -5.88
C THR A 439 -5.87 20.45 -4.89
N ASP A 440 -5.16 21.02 -3.91
CA ASP A 440 -5.72 22.02 -2.99
C ASP A 440 -6.27 23.26 -3.71
N ALA A 441 -5.74 23.57 -4.90
CA ALA A 441 -6.24 24.65 -5.74
C ALA A 441 -7.63 24.30 -6.30
N LEU A 442 -7.80 23.12 -6.89
CA LEU A 442 -9.08 22.68 -7.44
C LEU A 442 -10.13 22.34 -6.37
N ALA A 443 -9.73 21.85 -5.20
CA ALA A 443 -10.62 21.71 -4.04
C ALA A 443 -11.27 23.04 -3.64
N ARG A 444 -10.54 24.14 -3.86
CA ARG A 444 -10.96 25.52 -3.59
C ARG A 444 -11.49 26.27 -4.81
N ASP A 445 -11.57 25.62 -5.97
CA ASP A 445 -12.03 26.25 -7.19
C ASP A 445 -13.50 26.70 -7.06
N PRO A 446 -13.82 27.98 -7.33
CA PRO A 446 -15.17 28.50 -7.18
C PRO A 446 -16.22 27.78 -8.02
N ALA A 447 -15.88 27.33 -9.24
CA ALA A 447 -16.83 26.63 -10.11
C ALA A 447 -17.14 25.22 -9.60
N ARG A 448 -16.12 24.47 -9.18
CA ARG A 448 -16.30 23.15 -8.53
C ARG A 448 -17.12 23.27 -7.24
N ARG A 449 -16.80 24.24 -6.38
CA ARG A 449 -17.55 24.48 -5.13
C ARG A 449 -19.00 24.90 -5.38
N ALA A 450 -19.25 25.77 -6.36
CA ALA A 450 -20.59 26.21 -6.70
C ALA A 450 -21.49 25.05 -7.18
N LEU A 451 -20.93 24.11 -7.95
CA LEU A 451 -21.66 22.92 -8.38
C LEU A 451 -21.77 21.87 -7.25
N ALA A 452 -20.70 21.62 -6.49
CA ALA A 452 -20.72 20.70 -5.36
C ALA A 452 -21.75 21.12 -4.30
N ALA A 453 -21.93 22.43 -4.07
CA ALA A 453 -22.95 22.96 -3.17
C ALA A 453 -24.39 22.55 -3.53
N ARG A 454 -24.64 22.16 -4.78
CA ARG A 454 -25.94 21.69 -5.30
C ARG A 454 -26.12 20.18 -5.17
N VAL A 455 -25.10 19.45 -4.72
CA VAL A 455 -25.12 17.99 -4.57
C VAL A 455 -25.50 17.63 -3.14
N SER A 456 -26.58 16.88 -2.94
CA SER A 456 -26.88 16.15 -1.70
C SER A 456 -26.44 14.70 -1.83
N VAL A 457 -26.17 14.06 -0.69
CA VAL A 457 -25.90 12.62 -0.61
C VAL A 457 -26.96 12.01 0.29
N ALA A 458 -27.58 10.91 -0.15
CA ALA A 458 -28.64 10.25 0.59
C ALA A 458 -28.54 8.72 0.46
N ALA A 459 -29.13 8.01 1.41
CA ALA A 459 -29.29 6.56 1.31
C ALA A 459 -30.27 6.21 0.17
N ASP A 460 -29.95 5.18 -0.59
CA ASP A 460 -30.79 4.62 -1.64
C ASP A 460 -30.98 3.11 -1.43
N ALA A 461 -32.23 2.65 -1.50
CA ALA A 461 -32.61 1.27 -1.18
C ALA A 461 -32.09 0.24 -2.19
N GLU A 462 -31.96 0.61 -3.47
CA GLU A 462 -31.37 -0.27 -4.49
C GLU A 462 -29.87 -0.41 -4.23
N CYS A 463 -29.23 0.68 -3.83
CA CYS A 463 -27.83 0.66 -3.44
C CYS A 463 -27.58 -0.19 -2.18
N ASP A 464 -28.45 -0.12 -1.18
CA ASP A 464 -28.37 -0.94 0.04
C ASP A 464 -28.48 -2.45 -0.25
N ALA A 465 -29.32 -2.84 -1.21
CA ALA A 465 -29.52 -4.24 -1.56
C ALA A 465 -28.26 -4.89 -2.17
N ILE A 466 -27.39 -4.10 -2.80
CA ILE A 466 -26.18 -4.57 -3.49
C ILE A 466 -24.95 -4.53 -2.56
N TYR A 467 -24.89 -3.54 -1.66
CA TYR A 467 -23.78 -3.36 -0.72
C TYR A 467 -23.57 -4.58 0.21
N PRO A 468 -22.34 -4.90 0.64
CA PRO A 468 -21.03 -4.42 0.16
C PRO A 468 -20.44 -5.15 -1.07
N MET A 469 -21.21 -5.91 -1.85
CA MET A 469 -20.63 -6.64 -3.00
C MET A 469 -20.16 -5.69 -4.10
N GLN A 470 -20.86 -4.56 -4.26
CA GLN A 470 -20.47 -3.40 -5.04
C GLN A 470 -20.73 -2.14 -4.20
N PHE A 471 -20.24 -0.99 -4.67
CA PHE A 471 -20.53 0.33 -4.13
C PHE A 471 -21.35 1.15 -5.14
N PRO A 472 -22.62 0.78 -5.36
CA PRO A 472 -23.47 1.40 -6.38
C PRO A 472 -23.83 2.86 -6.05
N ALA A 473 -24.21 3.59 -7.09
CA ALA A 473 -24.78 4.92 -6.97
C ALA A 473 -25.92 5.15 -7.97
N VAL A 474 -26.93 5.92 -7.54
CA VAL A 474 -28.01 6.47 -8.36
C VAL A 474 -27.89 7.98 -8.35
N LEU A 475 -27.59 8.57 -9.50
CA LEU A 475 -27.43 10.01 -9.65
C LEU A 475 -28.67 10.63 -10.28
N THR A 476 -29.39 11.44 -9.51
CA THR A 476 -30.56 12.18 -9.98
C THR A 476 -30.22 13.66 -10.13
N VAL A 477 -30.36 14.19 -11.34
CA VAL A 477 -30.07 15.60 -11.66
C VAL A 477 -31.36 16.31 -12.08
N ARG A 478 -31.68 17.41 -11.41
CA ARG A 478 -32.68 18.37 -11.87
C ARG A 478 -31.98 19.49 -12.64
N THR A 479 -32.43 19.77 -13.85
CA THR A 479 -31.86 20.81 -14.71
C THR A 479 -32.66 22.11 -14.62
N LEU A 480 -32.03 23.23 -14.99
CA LEU A 480 -32.63 24.58 -14.96
C LEU A 480 -33.85 24.72 -15.89
N ASP A 481 -33.97 23.87 -16.91
CA ASP A 481 -35.12 23.81 -17.81
C ASP A 481 -36.25 22.89 -17.29
N GLY A 482 -36.12 22.36 -16.08
CA GLY A 482 -37.13 21.55 -15.40
C GLY A 482 -37.07 20.05 -15.70
N ARG A 483 -36.14 19.57 -16.55
CA ARG A 483 -35.97 18.12 -16.76
C ARG A 483 -35.36 17.46 -15.51
N THR A 484 -35.68 16.18 -15.36
CA THR A 484 -35.02 15.30 -14.38
C THR A 484 -34.33 14.18 -15.14
N LEU A 485 -33.02 14.06 -14.96
CA LEU A 485 -32.18 13.01 -15.52
C LEU A 485 -31.78 12.06 -14.40
N VAL A 486 -31.85 10.75 -14.65
CA VAL A 486 -31.44 9.73 -13.69
C VAL A 486 -30.46 8.80 -14.38
N GLU A 487 -29.31 8.61 -13.75
CA GLU A 487 -28.28 7.67 -14.21
C GLU A 487 -27.93 6.71 -13.08
N LYS A 488 -27.83 5.43 -13.39
CA LYS A 488 -27.56 4.38 -12.40
C LYS A 488 -26.24 3.70 -12.74
N SER A 489 -25.29 3.76 -11.81
CA SER A 489 -24.06 2.98 -11.88
C SER A 489 -24.06 1.97 -10.72
N LEU A 490 -24.55 0.77 -11.02
CA LEU A 490 -24.77 -0.27 -10.00
C LEU A 490 -23.57 -1.22 -9.82
N VAL A 491 -22.57 -1.10 -10.69
CA VAL A 491 -21.37 -1.96 -10.74
C VAL A 491 -20.14 -1.07 -10.82
N ASN A 492 -19.15 -1.32 -9.95
CA ASN A 492 -17.92 -0.55 -9.94
C ASN A 492 -17.07 -0.85 -11.19
N ARG A 493 -16.75 0.21 -11.95
CA ARG A 493 -15.73 0.14 -13.01
C ARG A 493 -14.38 -0.24 -12.39
N GLY A 494 -13.71 -1.20 -13.02
CA GLY A 494 -12.48 -1.80 -12.54
C GLY A 494 -12.64 -3.09 -11.74
N GLY A 495 -13.86 -3.50 -11.40
CA GLY A 495 -14.18 -4.82 -10.82
C GLY A 495 -14.39 -5.92 -11.88
N PRO A 496 -14.63 -7.18 -11.45
CA PRO A 496 -14.78 -8.32 -12.36
C PRO A 496 -15.96 -8.19 -13.33
N ASP A 497 -17.05 -7.55 -12.90
CA ASP A 497 -18.26 -7.38 -13.72
C ASP A 497 -18.16 -6.21 -14.71
N ARG A 498 -17.19 -5.29 -14.51
CA ARG A 498 -16.94 -4.14 -15.38
C ARG A 498 -15.44 -3.79 -15.35
N PRO A 499 -14.57 -4.67 -15.88
CA PRO A 499 -13.12 -4.49 -15.78
C PRO A 499 -12.65 -3.30 -16.61
N LEU A 500 -11.51 -2.72 -16.24
CA LEU A 500 -10.80 -1.79 -17.12
C LEU A 500 -10.19 -2.58 -18.27
N SER A 501 -10.36 -2.09 -19.49
CA SER A 501 -9.64 -2.56 -20.67
C SER A 501 -8.15 -2.23 -20.57
N ASP A 502 -7.34 -2.94 -21.34
CA ASP A 502 -5.90 -2.66 -21.46
C ASP A 502 -5.65 -1.19 -21.87
N ALA A 503 -6.49 -0.63 -22.74
CA ALA A 503 -6.37 0.76 -23.16
C ALA A 503 -6.61 1.75 -22.00
N GLU A 504 -7.63 1.51 -21.18
CA GLU A 504 -7.91 2.35 -20.01
C GLU A 504 -6.82 2.21 -18.93
N LEU A 505 -6.28 1.01 -18.73
CA LEU A 505 -5.15 0.80 -17.81
C LEU A 505 -3.87 1.48 -18.29
N ILE A 506 -3.59 1.44 -19.60
CA ILE A 506 -2.48 2.18 -20.21
C ILE A 506 -2.69 3.69 -20.05
N GLU A 507 -3.91 4.19 -20.24
CA GLU A 507 -4.24 5.60 -20.03
C GLU A 507 -4.02 6.01 -18.56
N LYS A 508 -4.53 5.21 -17.59
CA LYS A 508 -4.26 5.40 -16.16
C LYS A 508 -2.76 5.38 -15.86
N TYR A 509 -2.02 4.43 -16.42
CA TYR A 509 -0.58 4.32 -16.24
C TYR A 509 0.13 5.58 -16.76
N ARG A 510 -0.20 6.06 -17.96
CA ARG A 510 0.41 7.26 -18.55
C ARG A 510 0.08 8.52 -17.76
N ASP A 511 -1.17 8.69 -17.34
CA ASP A 511 -1.61 9.80 -16.47
C ASP A 511 -0.76 9.87 -15.19
N ASN A 512 -0.44 8.70 -14.62
CA ASN A 512 0.39 8.60 -13.43
C ASN A 512 1.89 8.78 -13.72
N ALA A 513 2.43 8.09 -14.73
CA ALA A 513 3.86 8.02 -15.02
C ALA A 513 4.42 9.35 -15.55
N LEU A 514 3.71 10.02 -16.47
CA LEU A 514 4.16 11.25 -17.13
C LEU A 514 4.30 12.44 -16.17
N ARG A 515 3.87 12.29 -14.92
CA ARG A 515 4.06 13.27 -13.85
C ARG A 515 5.51 13.36 -13.40
N VAL A 516 6.27 12.27 -13.54
CA VAL A 516 7.62 12.09 -12.95
C VAL A 516 8.68 11.55 -13.91
N VAL A 517 8.27 10.92 -15.02
CA VAL A 517 9.18 10.45 -16.07
C VAL A 517 8.79 11.03 -17.43
N ASP A 518 9.74 11.08 -18.35
CA ASP A 518 9.50 11.53 -19.71
C ASP A 518 8.70 10.49 -20.53
N PRO A 519 8.10 10.89 -21.68
CA PRO A 519 7.28 9.99 -22.49
C PRO A 519 8.00 8.75 -23.04
N GLU A 520 9.31 8.84 -23.30
CA GLU A 520 10.10 7.72 -23.82
C GLU A 520 10.30 6.66 -22.72
N THR A 521 10.66 7.10 -21.52
CA THR A 521 10.75 6.25 -20.33
C THR A 521 9.42 5.58 -20.01
N ALA A 522 8.32 6.34 -20.00
CA ALA A 522 6.98 5.80 -19.76
C ALA A 522 6.60 4.73 -20.80
N THR A 523 6.83 5.00 -22.09
CA THR A 523 6.54 4.06 -23.18
C THR A 523 7.40 2.79 -23.09
N THR A 524 8.65 2.92 -22.65
CA THR A 524 9.57 1.78 -22.49
C THR A 524 9.08 0.82 -21.41
N ILE A 525 8.74 1.35 -20.25
CA ILE A 525 8.18 0.56 -19.14
C ILE A 525 6.84 -0.05 -19.55
N GLU A 526 5.94 0.73 -20.15
CA GLU A 526 4.64 0.23 -20.64
C GLU A 526 4.81 -0.97 -21.56
N LYS A 527 5.66 -0.88 -22.58
CA LYS A 527 5.89 -1.99 -23.53
C LYS A 527 6.50 -3.20 -22.84
N ALA A 528 7.46 -3.01 -21.94
CA ALA A 528 8.07 -4.10 -21.21
C ALA A 528 7.06 -4.83 -20.32
N VAL A 529 6.20 -4.10 -19.60
CA VAL A 529 5.15 -4.70 -18.77
C VAL A 529 4.06 -5.35 -19.62
N MET A 530 3.60 -4.71 -20.70
CA MET A 530 2.57 -5.30 -21.57
C MET A 530 3.07 -6.54 -22.33
N GLY A 531 4.39 -6.67 -22.50
CA GLY A 531 5.07 -7.85 -23.02
C GLY A 531 5.76 -8.71 -21.96
N LEU A 532 5.39 -8.58 -20.67
CA LEU A 532 6.14 -9.15 -19.54
C LEU A 532 6.48 -10.63 -19.72
N GLU A 533 5.52 -11.47 -20.09
CA GLU A 533 5.74 -12.92 -20.26
C GLU A 533 6.82 -13.28 -21.28
N GLY A 534 7.05 -12.40 -22.27
CA GLY A 534 8.07 -12.60 -23.31
C GLY A 534 9.47 -12.10 -22.94
N LEU A 535 9.64 -11.48 -21.77
CA LEU A 535 10.94 -10.99 -21.34
C LEU A 535 11.85 -12.15 -20.93
N ALA A 536 13.04 -12.21 -21.52
CA ALA A 536 14.07 -13.18 -21.14
C ALA A 536 14.63 -12.94 -19.72
N SER A 537 14.45 -11.73 -19.19
CA SER A 537 14.81 -11.35 -17.83
C SER A 537 14.03 -10.10 -17.42
N VAL A 538 13.66 -9.99 -16.15
CA VAL A 538 13.06 -8.77 -15.59
C VAL A 538 14.06 -7.80 -14.97
N ALA A 539 15.37 -8.11 -15.00
CA ALA A 539 16.44 -7.38 -14.31
C ALA A 539 16.43 -5.85 -14.52
N ASP A 540 16.07 -5.40 -15.72
CA ASP A 540 16.09 -3.99 -16.10
C ASP A 540 14.69 -3.37 -16.24
N LEU A 541 13.63 -4.06 -15.82
CA LEU A 541 12.24 -3.58 -15.97
C LEU A 541 12.03 -2.22 -15.31
N LEU A 542 12.57 -2.05 -14.10
CA LEU A 542 12.44 -0.82 -13.31
C LEU A 542 13.68 0.09 -13.38
N ALA A 543 14.74 -0.32 -14.08
CA ALA A 543 15.95 0.50 -14.24
C ALA A 543 15.66 1.91 -14.79
N PRO A 544 14.79 2.09 -15.82
CA PRO A 544 14.45 3.42 -16.32
C PRO A 544 13.78 4.32 -15.27
N ALA A 545 13.08 3.73 -14.29
CA ALA A 545 12.39 4.45 -13.22
C ALA A 545 13.31 4.91 -12.08
N GLY A 546 14.59 4.51 -12.07
CA GLY A 546 15.56 4.96 -11.06
C GLY A 546 15.84 6.46 -11.10
N SER A 547 15.57 7.12 -12.24
CA SER A 547 15.73 8.56 -12.43
C SER A 547 14.48 9.40 -12.15
N ALA A 548 13.35 8.76 -11.80
CA ALA A 548 12.09 9.44 -11.54
C ALA A 548 12.24 10.46 -10.40
N LYS A 549 11.76 11.69 -10.63
CA LYS A 549 11.87 12.82 -9.69
C LYS A 549 10.59 13.60 -9.59
#